data_AF-A0A2S9F688-F1
#
_entry.id   AF-A0A2S9F688-F1
#
_cell.length_a   1.000
_cell.length_b   1.000
_cell.length_c   1.000
_cell.angle_alpha   90.00
_cell.angle_beta   90.00
_cell.angle_gamma   90.00
#
_symmetry.space_group_name_H-M   'P 1'
#
loop_
_entity.id
_entity.type
_entity.pdbx_description
1 polymer ?
#
loop_
_entity_poly.entity_id
_entity_poly.type
_entity_poly.pdbx_seq_one_letter_code
_entity_poly.pdbx_strand_id
1 'polypeptide(L)'
;RKVPHLRLGRTGRVLEALMPAVLEQRVVGKDARRAWRKLVTAYGAPAPGPAPSHMRIPPTPEAWRRIPSWEFHLANVDPGRARTMLGCAQRADALERLVAKAPDAARAAMMSLPGIGIWTAAETAQRAFGDADALSVGDYHLAKIVGWTLLGHPIDDPQMVELLEPLRPHRHRAVRLLEVSGLTLNPRFGPRLAIPHLADL
;
A
#
# COMPACT_ATOMS: atom_id res chain seq x y z
N ARG A 1 15.97 -22.55 -7.12
CA ARG A 1 15.31 -21.43 -6.40
C ARG A 1 15.10 -20.30 -7.41
N LYS A 2 13.85 -19.90 -7.75
CA LYS A 2 13.61 -18.93 -8.84
C LYS A 2 14.00 -17.48 -8.50
N VAL A 3 13.96 -17.10 -7.22
CA VAL A 3 14.23 -15.72 -6.74
C VAL A 3 15.15 -15.71 -5.49
N PRO A 4 16.41 -16.16 -5.60
CA PRO A 4 17.28 -16.41 -4.45
C PRO A 4 17.68 -15.14 -3.65
N HIS A 5 17.62 -13.97 -4.27
CA HIS A 5 18.06 -12.70 -3.68
C HIS A 5 16.92 -11.76 -3.28
N LEU A 6 15.67 -12.24 -3.25
CA LEU A 6 14.56 -11.41 -2.80
C LEU A 6 14.80 -10.91 -1.36
N ARG A 7 14.55 -9.61 -1.15
CA ARG A 7 14.57 -8.94 0.14
C ARG A 7 13.26 -8.15 0.28
N LEU A 8 12.69 -8.17 1.48
CA LEU A 8 11.62 -7.25 1.84
C LEU A 8 12.27 -5.92 2.23
N GLY A 9 11.79 -4.82 1.65
CA GLY A 9 12.27 -3.49 1.98
C GLY A 9 11.88 -3.10 3.41
N ARG A 10 12.68 -2.24 4.04
CA ARG A 10 12.39 -1.68 5.37
C ARG A 10 12.83 -0.22 5.37
N THR A 11 11.95 0.66 4.89
CA THR A 11 12.31 2.08 4.72
C THR A 11 12.46 2.82 6.04
N GLY A 12 11.77 2.38 7.09
CA GLY A 12 11.66 3.14 8.34
C GLY A 12 10.93 4.48 8.17
N ARG A 13 10.21 4.68 7.05
CA ARG A 13 9.44 5.89 6.73
C ARG A 13 7.96 5.54 6.68
N VAL A 14 7.26 5.76 7.78
CA VAL A 14 5.87 5.28 7.94
C VAL A 14 4.93 6.12 7.10
N LEU A 15 5.04 7.45 7.16
CA LEU A 15 4.16 8.33 6.40
C LEU A 15 4.35 8.14 4.89
N GLU A 16 5.60 8.01 4.43
CA GLU A 16 5.92 7.79 3.02
C GLU A 16 5.35 6.47 2.49
N ALA A 17 5.25 5.43 3.32
CA ALA A 17 4.62 4.16 2.97
C ALA A 17 3.09 4.21 3.06
N LEU A 18 2.55 4.98 4.01
CA LEU A 18 1.11 5.06 4.29
C LEU A 18 0.37 5.87 3.22
N MET A 19 0.95 6.95 2.71
CA MET A 19 0.34 7.79 1.68
C MET A 19 -0.04 7.02 0.39
N PRO A 20 0.86 6.24 -0.26
CA PRO A 20 0.49 5.43 -1.41
C PRO A 20 -0.48 4.31 -1.05
N ALA A 21 -0.37 3.70 0.14
CA ALA A 21 -1.32 2.69 0.59
C ALA A 21 -2.75 3.25 0.72
N VAL A 22 -2.92 4.49 1.20
CA VAL A 22 -4.22 5.17 1.22
C VAL A 22 -4.70 5.45 -0.20
N LEU A 23 -3.84 5.94 -1.09
CA LEU A 23 -4.21 6.20 -2.50
C LEU A 23 -4.70 4.96 -3.24
N GLU A 24 -4.18 3.78 -2.88
CA GLU A 24 -4.54 2.50 -3.50
C GLU A 24 -5.87 1.91 -3.01
N GLN A 25 -6.49 2.50 -1.97
CA GLN A 25 -7.74 2.01 -1.40
C GLN A 25 -8.88 2.01 -2.44
N ARG A 26 -9.37 0.81 -2.75
CA ARG A 26 -10.56 0.53 -3.60
C ARG A 26 -10.50 1.16 -5.00
N VAL A 27 -9.30 1.33 -5.55
CA VAL A 27 -9.10 1.85 -6.91
C VAL A 27 -8.21 0.93 -7.74
N VAL A 28 -8.24 1.14 -9.06
CA VAL A 28 -7.31 0.47 -9.96
C VAL A 28 -5.90 0.98 -9.66
N GLY A 29 -4.93 0.09 -9.42
CA GLY A 29 -3.57 0.50 -9.04
C GLY A 29 -2.83 1.37 -10.08
N LYS A 30 -3.29 1.43 -11.34
CA LYS A 30 -2.79 2.42 -12.32
C LYS A 30 -3.22 3.85 -11.98
N ASP A 31 -4.43 4.00 -11.46
CA ASP A 31 -4.99 5.27 -11.03
C ASP A 31 -4.28 5.81 -9.79
N ALA A 32 -4.13 4.97 -8.76
CA ALA A 32 -3.37 5.33 -7.56
C ALA A 32 -1.94 5.77 -7.87
N ARG A 33 -1.23 5.07 -8.77
CA ARG A 33 0.11 5.46 -9.24
C ARG A 33 0.13 6.78 -10.01
N ARG A 34 -0.92 7.07 -10.79
CA ARG A 34 -1.09 8.34 -11.50
C ARG A 34 -1.33 9.47 -10.50
N ALA A 35 -2.20 9.26 -9.51
CA ALA A 35 -2.48 10.21 -8.44
C ALA A 35 -1.21 10.52 -7.64
N TRP A 36 -0.48 9.48 -7.20
CA TRP A 36 0.81 9.60 -6.52
C TRP A 36 1.79 10.44 -7.32
N ARG A 37 2.00 10.10 -8.61
CA ARG A 37 2.89 10.86 -9.48
C ARG A 37 2.46 12.33 -9.58
N LYS A 38 1.18 12.62 -9.81
CA LYS A 38 0.69 13.99 -9.93
C LYS A 38 0.96 14.81 -8.66
N LEU A 39 0.60 14.26 -7.49
CA LEU A 39 0.77 14.94 -6.20
C LEU A 39 2.24 15.11 -5.82
N VAL A 40 3.06 14.07 -5.98
CA VAL A 40 4.50 14.14 -5.65
C VAL A 40 5.25 15.05 -6.61
N THR A 41 4.91 15.05 -7.90
CA THR A 41 5.55 15.96 -8.86
C THR A 41 5.26 17.42 -8.55
N ALA A 42 4.03 17.74 -8.14
CA ALA A 42 3.60 19.11 -7.87
C ALA A 42 4.00 19.63 -6.47
N TYR A 43 3.91 18.77 -5.45
CA TYR A 43 4.05 19.18 -4.04
C TYR A 43 5.27 18.56 -3.33
N GLY A 44 6.00 17.67 -3.99
CA GLY A 44 7.24 17.10 -3.49
C GLY A 44 8.43 18.05 -3.63
N ALA A 45 9.45 17.86 -2.80
CA ALA A 45 10.69 18.62 -2.91
C ALA A 45 11.62 17.99 -3.97
N PRO A 46 12.54 18.77 -4.58
CA PRO A 46 13.62 18.21 -5.39
C PRO A 46 14.40 17.12 -4.63
N ALA A 47 14.75 16.04 -5.31
CA ALA A 47 15.57 15.00 -4.69
C ALA A 47 16.99 15.50 -4.42
N PRO A 48 17.60 15.14 -3.27
CA PRO A 48 18.99 15.46 -3.01
C PRO A 48 19.89 14.76 -4.05
N GLY A 49 20.94 15.45 -4.48
CA GLY A 49 21.74 15.06 -5.64
C GLY A 49 22.70 13.87 -5.41
N PRO A 50 23.33 13.37 -6.49
CA PRO A 50 23.02 13.65 -7.90
C PRO A 50 21.75 12.90 -8.35
N ALA A 51 20.74 13.62 -8.81
CA ALA A 51 19.45 13.08 -9.25
C ALA A 51 18.92 13.87 -10.47
N PRO A 52 18.11 13.25 -11.36
CA PRO A 52 17.47 13.95 -12.47
C PRO A 52 16.63 15.14 -12.00
N SER A 53 16.61 16.24 -12.76
CA SER A 53 15.92 17.50 -12.40
C SER A 53 14.42 17.37 -12.13
N HIS A 54 13.78 16.35 -12.71
CA HIS A 54 12.36 16.05 -12.54
C HIS A 54 12.08 15.07 -11.39
N MET A 55 13.12 14.51 -10.76
CA MET A 55 12.95 13.62 -9.61
C MET A 55 12.48 14.45 -8.40
N ARG A 56 11.51 13.91 -7.67
CA ARG A 56 10.94 14.50 -6.47
C ARG A 56 10.94 13.48 -5.34
N ILE A 57 11.22 13.95 -4.13
CA ILE A 57 10.92 13.19 -2.91
C ILE A 57 9.46 13.48 -2.48
N PRO A 58 8.81 12.54 -1.77
CA PRO A 58 7.45 12.75 -1.28
C PRO A 58 7.31 14.07 -0.50
N PRO A 59 6.15 14.74 -0.56
CA PRO A 59 5.88 15.93 0.25
C PRO A 59 6.11 15.66 1.75
N THR A 60 6.58 16.69 2.45
CA THR A 60 6.65 16.68 3.92
C THR A 60 5.24 16.61 4.54
N PRO A 61 5.09 16.25 5.82
CA PRO A 61 3.79 16.31 6.49
C PRO A 61 3.11 17.69 6.38
N GLU A 62 3.89 18.77 6.48
CA GLU A 62 3.43 20.16 6.33
C GLU A 62 2.93 20.42 4.91
N ALA A 63 3.67 19.94 3.91
CA ALA A 63 3.32 20.13 2.51
C ALA A 63 2.03 19.37 2.17
N TRP A 64 1.88 18.12 2.61
CA TRP A 64 0.64 17.35 2.46
C TRP A 64 -0.57 18.10 3.02
N ARG A 65 -0.42 18.72 4.20
CA ARG A 65 -1.50 19.49 4.86
C ARG A 65 -1.88 20.77 4.12
N ARG A 66 -0.99 21.30 3.29
CA ARG A 66 -1.19 22.54 2.52
C ARG A 66 -1.71 22.29 1.11
N ILE A 67 -1.78 21.03 0.66
CA ILE A 67 -2.35 20.70 -0.64
C ILE A 67 -3.83 21.09 -0.63
N PRO A 68 -4.26 21.99 -1.53
CA PRO A 68 -5.66 22.34 -1.65
C PRO A 68 -6.55 21.13 -1.97
N SER A 69 -7.77 21.10 -1.45
CA SER A 69 -8.67 19.94 -1.61
C SER A 69 -8.96 19.59 -3.07
N TRP A 70 -9.06 20.58 -3.96
CA TRP A 70 -9.33 20.37 -5.39
C TRP A 70 -8.18 19.65 -6.10
N GLU A 71 -6.95 19.74 -5.59
CA GLU A 71 -5.79 19.07 -6.20
C GLU A 71 -5.85 17.55 -6.04
N PHE A 72 -6.40 17.08 -4.92
CA PHE A 72 -6.73 15.67 -4.72
C PHE A 72 -7.78 15.22 -5.73
N HIS A 73 -8.86 16.00 -5.89
CA HIS A 73 -9.92 15.69 -6.85
C HIS A 73 -9.40 15.66 -8.30
N LEU A 74 -8.61 16.67 -8.71
CA LEU A 74 -7.92 16.70 -10.00
C LEU A 74 -6.92 15.54 -10.16
N ALA A 75 -6.43 14.95 -9.07
CA ALA A 75 -5.59 13.76 -9.08
C ALA A 75 -6.37 12.44 -9.01
N ASN A 76 -7.71 12.47 -9.17
CA ASN A 76 -8.59 11.31 -9.06
C ASN A 76 -8.64 10.70 -7.65
N VAL A 77 -8.45 11.52 -6.62
CA VAL A 77 -8.53 11.11 -5.21
C VAL A 77 -9.84 11.62 -4.64
N ASP A 78 -10.69 10.69 -4.18
CA ASP A 78 -11.96 11.05 -3.58
C ASP A 78 -11.78 11.75 -2.21
N PRO A 79 -12.79 12.50 -1.74
CA PRO A 79 -12.70 13.24 -0.48
C PRO A 79 -12.40 12.39 0.76
N GLY A 80 -12.83 11.13 0.79
CA GLY A 80 -12.58 10.20 1.90
C GLY A 80 -11.11 9.79 1.98
N ARG A 81 -10.51 9.40 0.86
CA ARG A 81 -9.05 9.14 0.79
C ARG A 81 -8.25 10.40 1.12
N ALA A 82 -8.61 11.55 0.54
CA ALA A 82 -7.92 12.82 0.82
C ALA A 82 -7.96 13.18 2.32
N ARG A 83 -9.12 13.04 2.98
CA ARG A 83 -9.25 13.26 4.42
C ARG A 83 -8.38 12.30 5.24
N THR A 84 -8.30 11.03 4.83
CA THR A 84 -7.45 10.02 5.47
C THR A 84 -5.98 10.40 5.35
N MET A 85 -5.52 10.81 4.16
CA MET A 85 -4.15 11.29 3.94
C MET A 85 -3.82 12.50 4.82
N LEU A 86 -4.72 13.49 4.90
CA LEU A 86 -4.54 14.66 5.75
C LEU A 86 -4.47 14.29 7.24
N GLY A 87 -5.33 13.37 7.70
CA GLY A 87 -5.29 12.86 9.07
C GLY A 87 -3.98 12.14 9.40
N CYS A 88 -3.41 11.40 8.44
CA CYS A 88 -2.10 10.79 8.58
C CYS A 88 -0.99 11.86 8.66
N ALA A 89 -1.01 12.86 7.77
CA ALA A 89 -0.02 13.94 7.77
C ALA A 89 -0.05 14.76 9.09
N GLN A 90 -1.23 14.97 9.67
CA GLN A 90 -1.37 15.62 10.99
C GLN A 90 -0.76 14.82 12.15
N ARG A 91 -0.57 13.51 11.99
CA ARG A 91 -0.05 12.59 13.02
C ARG A 91 1.32 12.02 12.64
N ALA A 92 2.03 12.65 11.72
CA ALA A 92 3.29 12.15 11.17
C ALA A 92 4.31 11.74 12.24
N ASP A 93 4.62 12.62 13.21
CA ASP A 93 5.59 12.30 14.27
C ASP A 93 5.17 11.12 15.16
N ALA A 94 3.86 10.93 15.35
CA ALA A 94 3.36 9.77 16.09
C ALA A 94 3.46 8.49 15.26
N LEU A 95 3.20 8.58 13.95
CA LEU A 95 3.34 7.47 13.01
C LEU A 95 4.81 7.05 12.85
N GLU A 96 5.75 7.98 12.73
CA GLU A 96 7.19 7.63 12.57
C GLU A 96 7.75 6.91 13.80
N ARG A 97 7.27 7.24 15.02
CA ARG A 97 7.64 6.52 16.25
C ARG A 97 7.20 5.05 16.26
N LEU A 98 6.30 4.63 15.37
CA LEU A 98 5.87 3.23 15.28
C LEU A 98 6.98 2.29 14.79
N VAL A 99 8.04 2.80 14.14
CA VAL A 99 9.19 1.99 13.71
C VAL A 99 9.87 1.27 14.89
N ALA A 100 9.78 1.83 16.09
CA ALA A 100 10.36 1.25 17.31
C ALA A 100 9.42 0.26 18.03
N LYS A 101 8.19 0.07 17.56
CA LYS A 101 7.21 -0.83 18.18
C LYS A 101 7.27 -2.24 17.59
N ALA A 102 6.79 -3.22 18.35
CA ALA A 102 6.52 -4.55 17.82
C ALA A 102 5.52 -4.47 16.63
N PRO A 103 5.66 -5.31 15.60
CA PRO A 103 4.86 -5.20 14.37
C PRO A 103 3.35 -5.16 14.61
N ASP A 104 2.83 -6.05 15.45
CA ASP A 104 1.39 -6.12 15.75
C ASP A 104 0.88 -4.85 16.44
N ALA A 105 1.66 -4.32 17.39
CA ALA A 105 1.34 -3.08 18.08
C ALA A 105 1.42 -1.86 17.15
N ALA A 106 2.36 -1.84 16.21
CA ALA A 106 2.47 -0.79 15.20
C ALA A 106 1.25 -0.80 14.26
N ARG A 107 0.83 -1.97 13.79
CA ARG A 107 -0.37 -2.11 12.93
C ARG A 107 -1.65 -1.71 13.68
N ALA A 108 -1.83 -2.16 14.91
CA ALA A 108 -2.96 -1.76 15.75
C ALA A 108 -3.03 -0.24 15.96
N ALA A 109 -1.88 0.40 16.20
CA ALA A 109 -1.80 1.86 16.34
C ALA A 109 -2.12 2.61 15.03
N MET A 110 -1.69 2.10 13.86
CA MET A 110 -2.10 2.68 12.57
C MET A 110 -3.62 2.58 12.36
N MET A 111 -4.21 1.44 12.71
CA MET A 111 -5.64 1.17 12.54
C MET A 111 -6.54 1.98 13.49
N SER A 112 -5.99 2.69 14.47
CA SER A 112 -6.78 3.63 15.27
C SER A 112 -7.12 4.92 14.52
N LEU A 113 -6.49 5.16 13.36
CA LEU A 113 -6.78 6.33 12.51
C LEU A 113 -8.00 6.05 11.62
N PRO A 114 -8.99 6.97 11.55
CA PRO A 114 -10.11 6.84 10.61
C PRO A 114 -9.62 6.69 9.18
N GLY A 115 -10.18 5.70 8.47
CA GLY A 115 -9.80 5.39 7.09
C GLY A 115 -8.62 4.42 6.93
N ILE A 116 -7.97 3.99 8.02
CA ILE A 116 -6.90 2.99 7.99
C ILE A 116 -7.41 1.64 8.49
N GLY A 117 -7.62 0.71 7.56
CA GLY A 117 -8.05 -0.66 7.85
C GLY A 117 -6.88 -1.66 7.88
N ILE A 118 -7.22 -2.94 8.10
CA ILE A 118 -6.27 -4.07 8.15
C ILE A 118 -5.38 -4.13 6.90
N TRP A 119 -5.98 -3.97 5.71
CA TRP A 119 -5.27 -3.98 4.43
C TRP A 119 -4.23 -2.85 4.37
N THR A 120 -4.63 -1.61 4.66
CA THR A 120 -3.75 -0.44 4.58
C THR A 120 -2.62 -0.50 5.61
N ALA A 121 -2.91 -0.97 6.82
CA ALA A 121 -1.90 -1.17 7.85
C ALA A 121 -0.90 -2.27 7.47
N ALA A 122 -1.36 -3.36 6.83
CA ALA A 122 -0.49 -4.41 6.32
C ALA A 122 0.43 -3.91 5.20
N GLU A 123 -0.12 -3.27 4.16
CA GLU A 123 0.66 -2.69 3.05
C GLU A 123 1.74 -1.71 3.55
N THR A 124 1.38 -0.90 4.55
CA THR A 124 2.32 0.05 5.18
C THR A 124 3.40 -0.69 5.97
N ALA A 125 3.03 -1.68 6.78
CA ALA A 125 3.98 -2.44 7.60
C ALA A 125 5.00 -3.23 6.75
N GLN A 126 4.55 -3.81 5.63
CA GLN A 126 5.41 -4.51 4.69
C GLN A 126 6.52 -3.60 4.14
N ARG A 127 6.20 -2.35 3.79
CA ARG A 127 7.14 -1.38 3.19
C ARG A 127 7.98 -0.65 4.22
N ALA A 128 7.35 -0.16 5.30
CA ALA A 128 8.00 0.64 6.33
C ALA A 128 8.82 -0.22 7.31
N PHE A 129 8.27 -1.35 7.74
CA PHE A 129 8.87 -2.18 8.79
C PHE A 129 9.54 -3.44 8.24
N GLY A 130 9.33 -3.78 6.97
CA GLY A 130 9.78 -5.05 6.40
C GLY A 130 9.04 -6.25 7.01
N ASP A 131 7.79 -6.03 7.42
CA ASP A 131 6.97 -7.03 8.08
C ASP A 131 6.70 -8.22 7.16
N ALA A 132 7.31 -9.35 7.48
CA ALA A 132 7.22 -10.58 6.70
C ALA A 132 5.94 -11.38 6.97
N ASP A 133 5.13 -10.98 7.96
CA ASP A 133 3.93 -11.69 8.39
C ASP A 133 2.63 -10.94 8.14
N ALA A 134 2.69 -9.63 7.85
CA ALA A 134 1.52 -8.79 7.60
C ALA A 134 0.81 -9.14 6.28
N LEU A 135 -0.16 -10.05 6.31
CA LEU A 135 -1.01 -10.36 5.16
C LEU A 135 -1.97 -9.20 4.85
N SER A 136 -2.09 -8.86 3.56
CA SER A 136 -3.01 -7.85 3.03
C SER A 136 -4.44 -8.39 2.91
N VAL A 137 -5.02 -8.79 4.04
CA VAL A 137 -6.42 -9.22 4.13
C VAL A 137 -7.34 -8.12 3.61
N GLY A 138 -8.33 -8.47 2.79
CA GLY A 138 -9.22 -7.52 2.11
C GLY A 138 -8.70 -7.06 0.76
N ASP A 139 -7.54 -7.55 0.30
CA ASP A 139 -7.09 -7.36 -1.07
C ASP A 139 -8.02 -8.09 -2.05
N TYR A 140 -8.42 -7.41 -3.11
CA TYR A 140 -9.43 -7.92 -4.04
C TYR A 140 -8.99 -9.18 -4.80
N HIS A 141 -7.67 -9.40 -4.95
CA HIS A 141 -7.12 -10.49 -5.73
C HIS A 141 -6.35 -11.52 -4.91
N LEU A 142 -5.76 -11.12 -3.79
CA LEU A 142 -4.76 -11.93 -3.09
C LEU A 142 -5.26 -13.34 -2.72
N ALA A 143 -6.38 -13.46 -1.99
CA ALA A 143 -6.91 -14.76 -1.58
C ALA A 143 -7.20 -15.68 -2.77
N LYS A 144 -7.78 -15.13 -3.85
CA LYS A 144 -8.05 -15.89 -5.09
C LYS A 144 -6.77 -16.34 -5.76
N ILE A 145 -5.74 -15.50 -5.83
CA ILE A 145 -4.44 -15.86 -6.41
C ILE A 145 -3.79 -16.99 -5.60
N VAL A 146 -3.82 -16.89 -4.26
CA VAL A 146 -3.30 -17.93 -3.37
C VAL A 146 -4.05 -19.25 -3.58
N GLY A 147 -5.37 -19.22 -3.56
CA GLY A 147 -6.21 -20.40 -3.80
C GLY A 147 -5.94 -21.05 -5.16
N TRP A 148 -6.03 -20.29 -6.25
CA TRP A 148 -5.79 -20.84 -7.59
C TRP A 148 -4.39 -21.42 -7.73
N THR A 149 -3.38 -20.79 -7.13
CA THR A 149 -2.00 -21.24 -7.29
C THR A 149 -1.66 -22.46 -6.44
N LEU A 150 -2.17 -22.53 -5.20
CA LEU A 150 -1.80 -23.59 -4.26
C LEU A 150 -2.80 -24.74 -4.21
N LEU A 151 -4.09 -24.46 -4.46
CA LEU A 151 -5.19 -25.42 -4.30
C LEU A 151 -5.92 -25.71 -5.63
N GLY A 152 -5.70 -24.90 -6.67
CA GLY A 152 -6.37 -25.07 -7.96
C GLY A 152 -7.83 -24.59 -7.99
N HIS A 153 -8.29 -23.86 -6.96
CA HIS A 153 -9.62 -23.24 -6.90
C HIS A 153 -9.57 -21.94 -6.08
N PRO A 154 -10.49 -20.97 -6.26
CA PRO A 154 -10.45 -19.74 -5.47
C PRO A 154 -10.81 -20.02 -4.00
N ILE A 155 -10.28 -19.19 -3.11
CA ILE A 155 -10.60 -19.16 -1.67
C ILE A 155 -10.85 -17.72 -1.22
N ASP A 156 -11.44 -17.55 -0.04
CA ASP A 156 -11.64 -16.27 0.61
C ASP A 156 -10.53 -15.91 1.62
N ASP A 157 -10.65 -14.73 2.23
CA ASP A 157 -9.67 -14.22 3.19
C ASP A 157 -9.52 -15.10 4.45
N PRO A 158 -10.60 -15.52 5.15
CA PRO A 158 -10.50 -16.48 6.25
C PRO A 158 -9.76 -17.76 5.89
N GLN A 159 -10.11 -18.37 4.75
CA GLN A 159 -9.45 -19.58 4.26
C GLN A 159 -7.97 -19.33 3.95
N MET A 160 -7.61 -18.19 3.36
CA MET A 160 -6.22 -17.82 3.12
C MET A 160 -5.44 -17.65 4.43
N VAL A 161 -6.03 -17.03 5.44
CA VAL A 161 -5.38 -16.85 6.75
C VAL A 161 -5.11 -18.21 7.40
N GLU A 162 -6.07 -19.13 7.39
CA GLU A 162 -5.90 -20.50 7.90
C GLU A 162 -4.83 -21.26 7.13
N LEU A 163 -4.90 -21.24 5.79
CA LEU A 163 -3.95 -21.93 4.91
C LEU A 163 -2.49 -21.49 5.15
N LEU A 164 -2.28 -20.20 5.42
CA LEU A 164 -0.95 -19.64 5.59
C LEU A 164 -0.47 -19.63 7.06
N GLU A 165 -1.30 -20.00 8.04
CA GLU A 165 -0.92 -19.98 9.47
C GLU A 165 0.38 -20.76 9.78
N PRO A 166 0.64 -21.95 9.21
CA PRO A 166 1.89 -22.67 9.45
C PRO A 166 3.15 -21.93 8.97
N LEU A 167 3.00 -20.91 8.12
CA LEU A 167 4.12 -20.14 7.58
C LEU A 167 4.51 -18.95 8.46
N ARG A 168 3.88 -18.74 9.62
CA ARG A 168 4.29 -17.65 10.51
C ARG A 168 5.74 -17.80 10.96
N PRO A 169 6.51 -16.69 11.06
CA PRO A 169 6.15 -15.29 10.83
C PRO A 169 6.50 -14.80 9.40
N HIS A 170 6.18 -15.59 8.38
CA HIS A 170 6.60 -15.39 6.99
C HIS A 170 5.45 -15.45 5.98
N ARG A 171 4.21 -15.22 6.41
CA ARG A 171 3.04 -15.30 5.54
C ARG A 171 3.11 -14.33 4.36
N HIS A 172 3.37 -13.05 4.62
CA HIS A 172 3.58 -12.07 3.54
C HIS A 172 4.82 -12.39 2.71
N ARG A 173 5.91 -12.89 3.32
CA ARG A 173 7.09 -13.31 2.56
C ARG A 173 6.76 -14.43 1.56
N ALA A 174 5.95 -15.40 1.95
CA ALA A 174 5.51 -16.48 1.07
C ALA A 174 4.65 -15.94 -0.09
N VAL A 175 3.70 -15.06 0.21
CA VAL A 175 2.92 -14.32 -0.80
C VAL A 175 3.84 -13.58 -1.76
N ARG A 176 4.79 -12.80 -1.23
CA ARG A 176 5.71 -12.01 -2.05
C ARG A 176 6.57 -12.88 -2.95
N LEU A 177 7.07 -14.01 -2.43
CA LEU A 177 7.82 -15.00 -3.22
C LEU A 177 6.97 -15.56 -4.35
N LEU A 178 5.70 -15.86 -4.07
CA LEU A 178 4.77 -16.36 -5.07
C LEU A 178 4.54 -15.33 -6.19
N GLU A 179 4.27 -14.07 -5.82
CA GLU A 179 4.08 -12.96 -6.77
C GLU A 179 5.27 -12.77 -7.72
N VAL A 180 6.51 -12.87 -7.19
CA VAL A 180 7.71 -12.63 -8.00
C VAL A 180 8.24 -13.88 -8.70
N SER A 181 7.76 -15.08 -8.36
CA SER A 181 8.25 -16.32 -8.96
C SER A 181 7.73 -16.59 -10.37
N GLY A 182 6.74 -15.81 -10.83
CA GLY A 182 6.03 -16.04 -12.09
C GLY A 182 5.21 -17.33 -12.09
N LEU A 183 4.86 -17.85 -10.89
CA LEU A 183 4.07 -19.08 -10.72
C LEU A 183 2.60 -18.79 -10.42
N THR A 184 2.25 -17.52 -10.17
CA THR A 184 0.88 -17.10 -9.85
C THR A 184 -0.09 -17.51 -10.95
N LEU A 185 -1.12 -18.24 -10.59
CA LEU A 185 -2.27 -18.52 -11.43
C LEU A 185 -3.40 -17.55 -11.06
N ASN A 186 -3.89 -16.80 -12.05
CA ASN A 186 -5.05 -15.93 -11.90
C ASN A 186 -5.89 -15.98 -13.19
N PRO A 187 -6.82 -16.94 -13.29
CA PRO A 187 -7.69 -17.07 -14.44
C PRO A 187 -8.45 -15.76 -14.72
N ARG A 188 -8.51 -15.37 -15.99
CA ARG A 188 -9.13 -14.10 -16.42
C ARG A 188 -10.50 -14.37 -17.02
N PHE A 189 -11.53 -13.83 -16.37
CA PHE A 189 -12.93 -14.07 -16.75
C PHE A 189 -13.61 -12.86 -17.40
N GLY A 190 -12.88 -11.78 -17.69
CA GLY A 190 -13.46 -10.59 -18.30
C GLY A 190 -12.46 -9.46 -18.59
N PRO A 191 -12.94 -8.39 -19.23
CA PRO A 191 -12.14 -7.18 -19.46
C PRO A 191 -11.79 -6.49 -18.15
N ARG A 192 -10.73 -5.67 -18.17
CA ARG A 192 -10.36 -4.85 -17.00
C ARG A 192 -11.38 -3.74 -16.79
N LEU A 193 -11.66 -3.43 -15.53
CA LEU A 193 -12.47 -2.27 -15.16
C LEU A 193 -11.86 -0.99 -15.75
N ALA A 194 -12.69 -0.16 -16.38
CA ALA A 194 -12.30 1.17 -16.81
C ALA A 194 -11.97 2.05 -15.60
N ILE A 195 -10.96 2.90 -15.73
CA ILE A 195 -10.59 3.83 -14.66
C ILE A 195 -11.56 5.02 -14.73
N PRO A 196 -12.35 5.30 -13.69
CA PRO A 196 -13.25 6.46 -13.69
C PRO A 196 -12.44 7.77 -13.68
N HIS A 197 -13.01 8.83 -14.26
CA HIS A 197 -12.46 10.18 -14.21
C HIS A 197 -13.31 11.02 -13.26
N LEU A 198 -12.90 11.09 -12.00
CA LEU A 198 -13.63 11.77 -10.94
C LEU A 198 -13.77 13.27 -11.19
N ALA A 199 -12.86 13.89 -11.94
CA ALA A 199 -12.98 15.31 -12.29
C ALA A 199 -14.15 15.62 -13.25
N ASP A 200 -14.76 14.60 -13.86
CA ASP A 200 -15.92 14.74 -14.73
C ASP A 200 -17.25 14.39 -14.00
N LEU A 201 -17.17 14.05 -12.70
CA LEU A 201 -18.31 13.68 -11.84
C LEU A 201 -18.64 14.80 -10.86
#